data_AF-A0A842RKP9-F1
#
_entry.id   AF-A0A842RKP9-F1
#
_cell.length_a   1.000
_cell.length_b   1.000
_cell.length_c   1.000
_cell.angle_alpha   90.00
_cell.angle_beta   90.00
_cell.angle_gamma   90.00
#
_symmetry.space_group_name_H-M   'P 1'
#
loop_
_entity.id
_entity.type
_entity.pdbx_description
1 polymer ?
#
loop_
_entity_poly.entity_id
_entity_poly.type
_entity_poly.pdbx_seq_one_letter_code
_entity_poly.pdbx_strand_id
1 'polypeptide(L)'
;MACEECLGLFVISIISFIIGFYLANKYMSEKNQFTLYMVFFFILAGIGWLIWFVSTELVLNIYNFMVGYLLLIGLVPQLILLLFILTFFEVSYLIRVIILVASIALSVIHVIFPEFRLLTILSTIIITANIVLFIINWKRNEDIKSLGFALGLLVVLVGEALISLSDLIHGVFLIIAAVIWLITYSGLLDKFQTQ
;
A
#
# COMPACT_ATOMS: atom_id res chain seq x y z
N MET A 1 -26.93 -3.37 3.16
CA MET A 1 -26.64 -2.16 3.96
C MET A 1 -26.00 -1.12 3.05
N ALA A 2 -25.94 0.17 3.41
CA ALA A 2 -25.02 1.06 2.70
C ALA A 2 -23.60 0.64 3.07
N CYS A 3 -22.74 0.38 2.10
CA CYS A 3 -21.35 0.00 2.36
C CYS A 3 -20.59 1.21 2.93
N GLU A 4 -20.26 1.17 4.22
CA GLU A 4 -19.74 2.32 4.98
C GLU A 4 -18.31 2.70 4.56
N GLU A 5 -17.49 1.72 4.19
CA GLU A 5 -16.11 1.93 3.74
C GLU A 5 -15.97 2.16 2.23
N CYS A 6 -17.03 1.94 1.45
CA CYS A 6 -16.97 1.94 -0.02
C CYS A 6 -16.49 3.25 -0.62
N LEU A 7 -16.87 4.38 -0.02
CA LEU A 7 -16.37 5.68 -0.47
C LEU A 7 -14.85 5.77 -0.28
N GLY A 8 -14.34 5.27 0.85
CA GLY A 8 -12.90 5.23 1.13
C GLY A 8 -12.15 4.35 0.14
N LEU A 9 -12.65 3.12 -0.10
CA LEU A 9 -12.08 2.17 -1.08
C LEU A 9 -12.03 2.77 -2.49
N PHE A 10 -13.11 3.44 -2.91
CA PHE A 10 -13.18 4.08 -4.22
C PHE A 10 -12.20 5.26 -4.34
N VAL A 11 -12.18 6.15 -3.35
CA VAL A 11 -11.31 7.34 -3.34
C VAL A 11 -9.84 6.92 -3.34
N ILE A 12 -9.43 6.02 -2.43
CA ILE A 12 -8.02 5.60 -2.35
C ILE A 12 -7.59 4.87 -3.63
N SER A 13 -8.47 4.10 -4.26
CA SER A 13 -8.20 3.45 -5.54
C SER A 13 -7.90 4.46 -6.65
N ILE A 14 -8.80 5.44 -6.86
CA ILE A 14 -8.63 6.47 -7.90
C ILE A 14 -7.36 7.27 -7.67
N ILE A 15 -7.13 7.73 -6.44
CA ILE A 15 -5.94 8.52 -6.12
C ILE A 15 -4.68 7.71 -6.35
N SER A 16 -4.66 6.43 -5.98
CA SER A 16 -3.52 5.55 -6.23
C SER A 16 -3.22 5.41 -7.72
N PHE A 17 -4.24 5.29 -8.58
CA PHE A 17 -4.03 5.29 -10.03
C PHE A 17 -3.49 6.63 -10.55
N ILE A 18 -4.04 7.76 -10.11
CA ILE A 18 -3.58 9.10 -10.50
C ILE A 18 -2.08 9.25 -10.18
N ILE A 19 -1.68 8.90 -8.96
CA ILE A 19 -0.28 8.96 -8.52
C ILE A 19 0.58 7.98 -9.32
N GLY A 20 0.12 6.74 -9.49
CA GLY A 20 0.83 5.70 -10.25
C GLY A 20 1.13 6.13 -11.69
N PHE A 21 0.15 6.68 -12.41
CA PHE A 21 0.34 7.17 -13.77
C PHE A 21 1.24 8.41 -13.84
N TYR A 22 1.09 9.34 -12.88
CA TYR A 22 1.97 10.50 -12.78
C TYR A 22 3.43 10.07 -12.58
N LEU A 23 3.69 9.17 -11.63
CA LEU A 23 5.02 8.64 -11.36
C LEU A 23 5.56 7.80 -12.53
N ALA A 24 4.70 7.11 -13.30
CA ALA A 24 5.11 6.35 -14.48
C ALA A 24 5.67 7.29 -15.56
N ASN A 25 4.98 8.42 -15.81
CA ASN A 25 5.47 9.44 -16.72
C ASN A 25 6.82 10.02 -16.24
N LYS A 26 6.96 10.28 -14.94
CA LYS A 26 8.22 10.75 -14.34
C LYS A 26 9.35 9.71 -14.44
N TYR A 27 9.04 8.43 -14.26
CA TYR A 27 10.01 7.35 -14.44
C TYR A 27 10.49 7.28 -15.89
N MET A 28 9.62 7.53 -16.87
CA MET A 28 10.01 7.50 -18.29
C MET A 28 11.07 8.56 -18.61
N SER A 29 11.07 9.70 -17.92
CA SER A 29 12.11 10.74 -18.06
C SER A 29 13.36 10.49 -17.23
N GLU A 30 13.23 10.09 -15.96
CA GLU A 30 14.36 10.04 -15.02
C GLU A 30 15.03 8.66 -14.92
N LYS A 31 14.33 7.59 -15.33
CA LYS A 31 14.75 6.18 -15.22
C LYS A 31 15.19 5.76 -13.82
N ASN A 32 14.67 6.42 -12.78
CA ASN A 32 14.97 6.12 -11.38
C ASN A 32 14.23 4.86 -10.89
N GLN A 33 14.98 3.87 -10.39
CA GLN A 33 14.43 2.61 -9.87
C GLN A 33 13.52 2.80 -8.66
N PHE A 34 13.80 3.77 -7.79
CA PHE A 34 12.90 4.09 -6.67
C PHE A 34 11.52 4.50 -7.16
N THR A 35 11.47 5.41 -8.14
CA THR A 35 10.21 5.84 -8.76
C THR A 35 9.45 4.66 -9.35
N LEU A 36 10.16 3.70 -9.96
CA LEU A 36 9.54 2.48 -10.50
C LEU A 36 8.88 1.61 -9.42
N TYR A 37 9.52 1.41 -8.26
CA TYR A 37 8.90 0.70 -7.13
C TYR A 37 7.64 1.40 -6.65
N MET A 38 7.66 2.73 -6.57
CA MET A 38 6.49 3.52 -6.17
C MET A 38 5.36 3.42 -7.20
N VAL A 39 5.68 3.43 -8.50
CA VAL A 39 4.69 3.20 -9.57
C VAL A 39 4.01 1.85 -9.38
N PHE A 40 4.80 0.78 -9.22
CA PHE A 40 4.25 -0.56 -9.03
C PHE A 40 3.39 -0.64 -7.78
N PHE A 41 3.86 -0.08 -6.66
CA PHE A 41 3.08 -0.04 -5.43
C PHE A 41 1.72 0.63 -5.63
N PHE A 42 1.70 1.87 -6.16
CA PHE A 42 0.47 2.64 -6.30
C PHE A 42 -0.52 2.01 -7.30
N ILE A 43 -0.04 1.50 -8.44
CA ILE A 43 -0.92 0.84 -9.42
C ILE A 43 -1.51 -0.45 -8.82
N LEU A 44 -0.68 -1.29 -8.20
CA LEU A 44 -1.14 -2.59 -7.67
C LEU A 44 -2.04 -2.41 -6.44
N ALA A 45 -1.75 -1.43 -5.58
CA ALA A 45 -2.63 -1.04 -4.48
C ALA A 45 -3.96 -0.49 -5.02
N GLY A 46 -3.92 0.38 -6.03
CA GLY A 46 -5.12 0.91 -6.69
C GLY A 46 -6.03 -0.19 -7.25
N ILE A 47 -5.45 -1.22 -7.88
CA ILE A 47 -6.16 -2.41 -8.33
C ILE A 47 -6.77 -3.17 -7.15
N GLY A 48 -6.00 -3.40 -6.08
CA GLY A 48 -6.48 -4.12 -4.90
C GLY A 48 -7.70 -3.46 -4.25
N TRP A 49 -7.63 -2.16 -4.00
CA TRP A 49 -8.74 -1.39 -3.46
C TRP A 49 -9.94 -1.34 -4.41
N LEU A 50 -9.72 -1.28 -5.73
CA LEU A 50 -10.80 -1.33 -6.72
C LEU A 50 -11.53 -2.67 -6.70
N ILE A 51 -10.79 -3.78 -6.67
CA ILE A 51 -11.39 -5.11 -6.65
C ILE A 51 -12.17 -5.32 -5.35
N TRP A 52 -11.65 -4.83 -4.22
CA TRP A 52 -12.42 -4.81 -2.97
C TRP A 52 -13.71 -4.02 -3.15
N PHE A 53 -13.65 -2.75 -3.59
CA PHE A 53 -14.84 -1.92 -3.83
C PHE A 53 -15.88 -2.60 -4.71
N VAL A 54 -15.46 -3.15 -5.87
CA VAL A 54 -16.36 -3.81 -6.83
C VAL A 54 -16.97 -5.10 -6.26
N SER A 55 -16.29 -5.77 -5.33
CA SER A 55 -16.83 -6.99 -4.70
C SER A 55 -17.93 -6.72 -3.66
N THR A 56 -18.03 -5.49 -3.14
CA THR A 56 -18.98 -5.12 -2.09
C THR A 56 -20.45 -5.22 -2.52
N GLU A 57 -21.36 -5.21 -1.53
CA GLU A 57 -22.82 -5.24 -1.73
C GLU A 57 -23.34 -4.12 -2.65
N LEU A 58 -22.60 -3.00 -2.74
CA LEU A 58 -23.00 -1.83 -3.50
C LEU A 58 -22.86 -2.02 -5.02
N VAL A 59 -22.00 -2.94 -5.47
CA VAL A 59 -21.69 -3.13 -6.89
C VAL A 59 -22.04 -4.53 -7.39
N LEU A 60 -21.36 -5.58 -6.90
CA LEU A 60 -21.58 -6.95 -7.36
C LEU A 60 -22.11 -7.90 -6.28
N ASN A 61 -22.02 -7.54 -5.01
CA ASN A 61 -22.45 -8.39 -3.88
C ASN A 61 -21.82 -9.80 -3.89
N ILE A 62 -20.52 -9.89 -4.18
CA ILE A 62 -19.76 -11.15 -4.23
C ILE A 62 -18.62 -11.18 -3.20
N TYR A 63 -18.62 -10.27 -2.23
CA TYR A 63 -17.55 -10.09 -1.25
C TYR A 63 -17.17 -11.41 -0.57
N ASN A 64 -18.15 -12.14 -0.04
CA ASN A 64 -17.93 -13.42 0.66
C ASN A 64 -17.24 -14.48 -0.20
N PHE A 65 -17.47 -14.48 -1.52
CA PHE A 65 -16.76 -15.36 -2.46
C PHE A 65 -15.34 -14.85 -2.77
N MET A 66 -15.17 -13.52 -2.78
CA MET A 66 -13.92 -12.86 -3.11
C MET A 66 -12.94 -12.71 -1.95
N VAL A 67 -13.35 -12.86 -0.68
CA VAL A 67 -12.50 -12.64 0.51
C VAL A 67 -11.13 -13.33 0.40
N GLY A 68 -11.11 -14.63 0.06
CA GLY A 68 -9.84 -15.37 -0.08
C GLY A 68 -8.93 -14.83 -1.20
N TYR A 69 -9.52 -14.37 -2.30
CA TYR A 69 -8.79 -13.76 -3.41
C TYR A 69 -8.33 -12.34 -3.09
N LEU A 70 -9.12 -11.57 -2.34
CA LEU A 70 -8.77 -10.22 -1.89
C LEU A 70 -7.52 -10.24 -1.01
N LEU A 71 -7.36 -11.26 -0.15
CA LEU A 71 -6.14 -11.45 0.64
C LEU A 71 -4.90 -11.63 -0.25
N LEU A 72 -5.02 -12.43 -1.32
CA LEU A 72 -3.92 -12.65 -2.28
C LEU A 72 -3.63 -11.42 -3.13
N ILE A 73 -4.68 -10.69 -3.54
CA ILE A 73 -4.53 -9.43 -4.30
C ILE A 73 -3.86 -8.36 -3.43
N GLY A 74 -4.27 -8.24 -2.17
CA GLY A 74 -3.70 -7.30 -1.20
C GLY A 74 -2.24 -7.60 -0.84
N LEU A 75 -1.81 -8.86 -0.96
CA LEU A 75 -0.40 -9.25 -0.76
C LEU A 75 0.54 -8.68 -1.84
N VAL A 76 0.07 -8.57 -3.08
CA VAL A 76 0.91 -8.15 -4.22
C VAL A 76 1.61 -6.80 -3.99
N PRO A 77 0.92 -5.69 -3.64
CA PRO A 77 1.57 -4.42 -3.35
C PRO A 77 2.51 -4.51 -2.13
N GLN A 78 2.23 -5.39 -1.15
CA GLN A 78 3.12 -5.60 -0.02
C GLN A 78 4.41 -6.33 -0.42
N LEU A 79 4.36 -7.26 -1.38
CA LEU A 79 5.57 -7.90 -1.91
C LEU A 79 6.47 -6.91 -2.66
N ILE A 80 5.89 -5.90 -3.32
CA ILE A 80 6.67 -4.80 -3.91
C ILE A 80 7.38 -4.00 -2.81
N LEU A 81 6.69 -3.68 -1.73
CA LEU A 81 7.27 -3.01 -0.57
C LEU A 81 8.37 -3.83 0.12
N LEU A 82 8.21 -5.15 0.18
CA LEU A 82 9.24 -6.06 0.69
C LEU A 82 10.47 -6.09 -0.23
N LEU A 83 10.26 -6.24 -1.54
CA LEU A 83 11.31 -6.15 -2.56
C LEU A 83 12.08 -4.83 -2.46
N PHE A 84 11.36 -3.73 -2.23
CA PHE A 84 11.94 -2.41 -2.04
C PHE A 84 12.86 -2.37 -0.83
N ILE A 85 12.39 -2.78 0.36
CA ILE A 85 13.21 -2.84 1.58
C ILE A 85 14.48 -3.67 1.35
N LEU A 86 14.33 -4.89 0.82
CA LEU A 86 15.43 -5.81 0.62
C LEU A 86 16.46 -5.27 -0.39
N THR A 87 15.99 -4.51 -1.38
CA THR A 87 16.86 -3.84 -2.35
C THR A 87 17.60 -2.67 -1.72
N PHE A 88 16.92 -1.88 -0.89
CA PHE A 88 17.53 -0.76 -0.17
C PHE A 88 18.63 -1.22 0.78
N PHE A 89 18.44 -2.32 1.51
CA PHE A 89 19.45 -2.89 2.40
C PHE A 89 20.53 -3.71 1.68
N GLU A 90 20.59 -3.65 0.34
CA GLU A 90 21.58 -4.35 -0.47
C GLU A 90 21.66 -5.86 -0.20
N VAL A 91 20.55 -6.47 0.24
CA VAL A 91 20.48 -7.91 0.55
C VAL A 91 20.82 -8.72 -0.72
N SER A 92 21.55 -9.82 -0.61
CA SER A 92 21.93 -10.61 -1.79
C SER A 92 20.70 -11.15 -2.54
N TYR A 93 20.77 -11.22 -3.87
CA TYR A 93 19.65 -11.65 -4.72
C TYR A 93 19.05 -12.99 -4.28
N LEU A 94 19.91 -13.97 -3.96
CA LEU A 94 19.48 -15.30 -3.47
C LEU A 94 18.62 -15.18 -2.21
N ILE A 95 19.06 -14.39 -1.23
CA ILE A 95 18.31 -14.17 0.02
C ILE A 95 16.99 -13.45 -0.26
N ARG A 96 16.96 -12.47 -1.19
CA ARG A 96 15.71 -11.79 -1.57
C ARG A 96 14.68 -12.76 -2.11
N VAL A 97 15.10 -13.65 -3.03
CA VAL A 97 14.23 -14.68 -3.61
C VAL A 97 13.70 -15.62 -2.52
N ILE A 98 14.56 -16.08 -1.61
CA ILE A 98 14.15 -16.96 -0.50
C ILE A 98 13.10 -16.28 0.38
N ILE A 99 13.33 -15.02 0.77
CA ILE A 99 12.39 -14.27 1.61
C ILE A 99 11.05 -14.10 0.88
N LEU A 100 11.05 -13.78 -0.41
CA LEU A 100 9.80 -13.62 -1.18
C LEU A 100 9.03 -14.93 -1.30
N VAL A 101 9.72 -16.04 -1.61
CA VAL A 101 9.10 -17.36 -1.68
C VAL A 101 8.51 -17.75 -0.32
N ALA A 102 9.22 -17.50 0.77
CA ALA A 102 8.72 -17.74 2.12
C ALA A 102 7.49 -16.88 2.43
N SER A 103 7.50 -15.60 2.09
CA SER A 103 6.35 -14.69 2.25
C SER A 103 5.11 -15.17 1.49
N ILE A 104 5.29 -15.61 0.24
CA ILE A 104 4.19 -16.18 -0.57
C ILE A 104 3.68 -17.47 0.05
N ALA A 105 4.58 -18.38 0.45
CA ALA A 105 4.20 -19.65 1.06
C ALA A 105 3.42 -19.45 2.38
N LEU A 106 3.88 -18.54 3.25
CA LEU A 106 3.18 -18.18 4.49
C LEU A 106 1.79 -17.59 4.22
N SER A 107 1.65 -16.80 3.15
CA SER A 107 0.37 -16.23 2.74
C SER A 107 -0.60 -17.29 2.22
N VAL A 108 -0.11 -18.28 1.47
CA VAL A 108 -0.92 -19.44 1.04
C VAL A 108 -1.35 -20.28 2.25
N ILE A 109 -0.46 -20.52 3.22
CA ILE A 109 -0.80 -21.20 4.46
C ILE A 109 -1.91 -20.45 5.21
N HIS A 110 -1.88 -19.12 5.23
CA HIS A 110 -2.92 -18.31 5.85
C HIS A 110 -4.31 -18.50 5.22
N VAL A 111 -4.39 -18.66 3.89
CA VAL A 111 -5.68 -18.94 3.21
C VAL A 111 -6.28 -20.27 3.67
N ILE A 112 -5.44 -21.27 3.98
CA ILE A 112 -5.87 -22.60 4.46
C ILE A 112 -6.15 -22.58 5.97
N PHE A 113 -5.32 -21.86 6.73
CA PHE A 113 -5.37 -21.78 8.19
C PHE A 113 -5.43 -20.31 8.66
N PRO A 114 -6.60 -19.67 8.54
CA PRO A 114 -6.76 -18.24 8.85
C PRO A 114 -6.54 -17.93 10.34
N GLU A 115 -6.73 -18.91 11.22
CA GLU A 115 -6.57 -18.77 12.68
C GLU A 115 -5.16 -18.32 13.09
N PHE A 116 -4.13 -18.67 12.33
CA PHE A 116 -2.76 -18.27 12.63
C PHE A 116 -2.46 -16.80 12.31
N ARG A 117 -3.35 -16.09 11.61
CA ARG A 117 -3.22 -14.65 11.26
C ARG A 117 -1.87 -14.29 10.60
N LEU A 118 -1.23 -15.26 9.93
CA LEU A 118 0.13 -15.11 9.38
C LEU A 118 0.25 -13.98 8.38
N LEU A 119 -0.76 -13.80 7.51
CA LEU A 119 -0.77 -12.71 6.54
C LEU A 119 -0.79 -11.35 7.25
N THR A 120 -1.70 -11.15 8.22
CA THR A 120 -1.77 -9.90 8.99
C THR A 120 -0.45 -9.57 9.67
N ILE A 121 0.21 -10.57 10.28
CA ILE A 121 1.53 -10.39 10.92
C ILE A 121 2.58 -9.98 9.88
N LEU A 122 2.64 -10.71 8.75
CA LEU A 122 3.59 -10.43 7.68
C LEU A 122 3.38 -9.03 7.07
N SER A 123 2.13 -8.68 6.76
CA SER A 123 1.73 -7.35 6.27
C SER A 123 2.14 -6.25 7.24
N THR A 124 1.86 -6.43 8.53
CA THR A 124 2.22 -5.46 9.58
C THR A 124 3.72 -5.25 9.66
N ILE A 125 4.52 -6.33 9.59
CA ILE A 125 5.99 -6.24 9.61
C ILE A 125 6.50 -5.48 8.38
N ILE A 126 6.00 -5.81 7.19
CA ILE A 126 6.41 -5.17 5.93
C ILE A 126 6.06 -3.68 5.95
N ILE A 127 4.82 -3.32 6.32
CA ILE A 127 4.35 -1.93 6.36
C ILE A 127 5.16 -1.15 7.40
N THR A 128 5.32 -1.69 8.61
CA THR A 128 6.08 -1.03 9.69
C THR A 128 7.55 -0.82 9.28
N ALA A 129 8.18 -1.83 8.68
CA ALA A 129 9.55 -1.71 8.20
C ALA A 129 9.68 -0.62 7.12
N ASN A 130 8.71 -0.49 6.22
CA ASN A 130 8.68 0.59 5.24
C ASN A 130 8.52 1.96 5.94
N ILE A 131 7.57 2.11 6.86
CA ILE A 131 7.38 3.36 7.61
C ILE A 131 8.70 3.81 8.23
N VAL A 132 9.39 2.92 8.94
CA VAL A 132 10.70 3.21 9.56
C VAL A 132 11.74 3.60 8.51
N LEU A 133 11.85 2.83 7.42
CA LEU A 133 12.79 3.09 6.33
C LEU A 133 12.60 4.49 5.72
N PHE A 134 11.36 4.84 5.42
CA PHE A 134 11.00 6.11 4.80
C PHE A 134 11.18 7.29 5.76
N ILE A 135 10.94 7.11 7.06
CA ILE A 135 11.27 8.12 8.08
C ILE A 135 12.78 8.35 8.17
N ILE A 136 13.59 7.27 8.14
CA ILE A 136 15.05 7.38 8.11
C ILE A 136 15.50 8.13 6.85
N ASN A 137 14.93 7.79 5.69
CA ASN A 137 15.27 8.42 4.43
C ASN A 137 14.93 9.92 4.43
N TRP A 138 13.75 10.30 4.94
CA TRP A 138 13.38 11.69 5.12
C TRP A 138 14.37 12.42 6.04
N LYS A 139 14.69 11.85 7.21
CA LYS A 139 15.60 12.50 8.17
C LYS A 139 17.01 12.68 7.61
N ARG A 140 17.48 11.76 6.78
CA ARG A 140 18.84 11.78 6.22
C ARG A 140 18.96 12.71 5.01
N ASN A 141 17.94 12.77 4.17
CA ASN A 141 17.99 13.42 2.86
C ASN A 141 17.03 14.60 2.72
N GLU A 142 16.32 14.97 3.78
CA GLU A 142 15.26 16.00 3.80
C GLU A 142 14.16 15.75 2.75
N ASP A 143 13.98 14.48 2.35
CA ASP A 143 13.01 14.08 1.34
C ASP A 143 11.60 14.02 1.92
N ILE A 144 10.86 15.12 1.73
CA ILE A 144 9.49 15.27 2.22
C ILE A 144 8.53 14.26 1.59
N LYS A 145 8.84 13.72 0.40
CA LYS A 145 8.02 12.70 -0.26
C LYS A 145 8.10 11.37 0.47
N SER A 146 9.28 11.04 1.00
CA SER A 146 9.44 9.89 1.88
C SER A 146 8.62 10.02 3.17
N LEU A 147 8.59 11.20 3.79
CA LEU A 147 7.74 11.43 4.97
C LEU A 147 6.26 11.28 4.63
N GLY A 148 5.79 11.92 3.55
CA GLY A 148 4.40 11.84 3.12
C GLY A 148 3.97 10.41 2.80
N PHE A 149 4.85 9.63 2.18
CA PHE A 149 4.60 8.20 1.96
C PHE A 149 4.45 7.42 3.26
N ALA A 150 5.39 7.60 4.20
CA ALA A 150 5.36 6.95 5.51
C ALA A 150 4.10 7.30 6.32
N LEU A 151 3.69 8.57 6.31
CA LEU A 151 2.46 9.03 6.97
C LEU A 151 1.22 8.37 6.37
N GLY A 152 1.12 8.29 5.04
CA GLY A 152 0.00 7.59 4.41
C GLY A 152 -0.02 6.10 4.74
N LEU A 153 1.13 5.41 4.76
CA LEU A 153 1.21 4.01 5.20
C LEU A 153 0.80 3.84 6.67
N LEU A 154 1.20 4.76 7.54
CA LEU A 154 0.81 4.73 8.96
C LEU A 154 -0.70 4.89 9.12
N VAL A 155 -1.31 5.80 8.37
CA VAL A 155 -2.77 6.00 8.38
C VAL A 155 -3.49 4.75 7.88
N VAL A 156 -3.02 4.11 6.80
CA VAL A 156 -3.58 2.83 6.33
C VAL A 156 -3.48 1.76 7.42
N LEU A 157 -2.30 1.60 8.04
CA LEU A 157 -2.09 0.60 9.09
C LEU A 157 -3.02 0.80 10.29
N VAL A 158 -3.19 2.05 10.73
CA VAL A 158 -4.12 2.38 11.83
C VAL A 158 -5.57 2.13 11.40
N GLY A 159 -5.94 2.50 10.16
CA GLY A 159 -7.26 2.23 9.62
C GLY A 159 -7.59 0.74 9.61
N GLU A 160 -6.68 -0.09 9.11
CA GLU A 160 -6.82 -1.56 9.10
C GLU A 160 -6.94 -2.13 10.52
N ALA A 161 -6.18 -1.62 11.48
CA ALA A 161 -6.28 -2.07 12.87
C ALA A 161 -7.62 -1.72 13.54
N LEU A 162 -8.31 -0.67 13.06
CA LEU A 162 -9.58 -0.21 13.61
C LEU A 162 -10.81 -0.73 12.85
N ILE A 163 -10.63 -1.53 11.79
CA ILE A 163 -11.74 -2.05 10.99
C ILE A 163 -12.74 -2.84 11.83
N SER A 164 -12.25 -3.60 12.83
CA SER A 164 -13.12 -4.38 13.73
C SER A 164 -13.97 -3.52 14.67
N LEU A 165 -13.68 -2.22 14.78
CA LEU A 165 -14.47 -1.27 15.56
C LEU A 165 -15.54 -0.59 14.70
N SER A 166 -15.21 -0.22 13.47
CA SER A 166 -16.13 0.43 12.53
C SER A 166 -15.58 0.47 11.11
N ASP A 167 -16.35 -0.05 10.15
CA ASP A 167 -16.06 0.03 8.72
C ASP A 167 -16.07 1.50 8.24
N LEU A 168 -16.95 2.34 8.77
CA LEU A 168 -16.93 3.79 8.51
C LEU A 168 -15.59 4.43 8.90
N ILE A 169 -15.05 4.11 10.08
CA ILE A 169 -13.75 4.65 10.51
C ILE A 169 -12.66 4.19 9.55
N HIS A 170 -12.64 2.90 9.19
CA HIS A 170 -11.69 2.39 8.20
C HIS A 170 -11.76 3.18 6.89
N GLY A 171 -12.96 3.39 6.35
CA GLY A 171 -13.20 4.21 5.15
C GLY A 171 -12.66 5.64 5.27
N VAL A 172 -12.84 6.30 6.42
CA VAL A 172 -12.29 7.64 6.67
C VAL A 172 -10.76 7.64 6.66
N PHE A 173 -10.12 6.65 7.29
CA PHE A 173 -8.66 6.53 7.28
C PHE A 173 -8.11 6.31 5.85
N LEU A 174 -8.79 5.52 5.02
CA LEU A 174 -8.42 5.36 3.60
C LEU A 174 -8.49 6.69 2.84
N ILE A 175 -9.51 7.51 3.09
CA ILE A 175 -9.62 8.86 2.49
C ILE A 175 -8.47 9.74 2.96
N ILE A 176 -8.15 9.75 4.25
CA ILE A 176 -7.05 10.55 4.82
C ILE A 176 -5.72 10.13 4.19
N ALA A 177 -5.45 8.81 4.07
CA ALA A 177 -4.25 8.29 3.43
C ALA A 177 -4.17 8.72 1.96
N ALA A 178 -5.28 8.63 1.23
CA ALA A 178 -5.37 9.09 -0.16
C ALA A 178 -5.03 10.60 -0.27
N VAL A 179 -5.59 11.44 0.58
CA VAL A 179 -5.30 12.88 0.60
C VAL A 179 -3.83 13.16 0.88
N ILE A 180 -3.23 12.50 1.88
CA ILE A 180 -1.81 12.65 2.20
C ILE A 180 -0.96 12.29 0.99
N TRP A 181 -1.19 11.14 0.36
CA TRP A 181 -0.42 10.72 -0.82
C TRP A 181 -0.66 11.63 -2.03
N LEU A 182 -1.89 12.09 -2.26
CA LEU A 182 -2.18 13.03 -3.34
C LEU A 182 -1.39 14.33 -3.17
N ILE A 183 -1.42 14.93 -1.98
CA ILE A 183 -0.65 16.15 -1.69
C ILE A 183 0.84 15.88 -1.89
N THR A 184 1.34 14.77 -1.36
CA THR A 184 2.75 14.36 -1.42
C THR A 184 3.26 14.27 -2.86
N TYR A 185 2.48 13.68 -3.76
CA TYR A 185 2.89 13.41 -5.14
C TYR A 185 2.35 14.40 -6.18
N SER A 186 1.51 15.37 -5.78
CA SER A 186 0.98 16.43 -6.65
C SER A 186 2.01 17.46 -7.13
N GLY A 187 3.20 17.49 -6.51
CA GLY A 187 4.21 18.53 -6.74
C GLY A 187 3.92 19.85 -5.99
N LEU A 188 2.86 19.91 -5.16
CA LEU A 188 2.59 21.07 -4.32
C LEU A 188 3.71 21.33 -3.30
N LEU A 189 4.27 20.26 -2.72
CA LEU A 189 5.33 20.37 -1.71
C LEU A 189 6.66 20.86 -2.30
N ASP A 190 6.92 20.58 -3.59
CA ASP A 190 8.14 21.02 -4.28
C ASP A 190 8.23 22.55 -4.38
N LYS A 191 7.09 23.27 -4.34
CA LYS A 191 7.05 24.74 -4.36
C LYS A 191 7.46 25.39 -3.03
N PHE A 192 7.39 24.65 -1.93
CA PHE A 192 7.72 25.15 -0.59
C PHE A 192 9.17 24.87 -0.19
N GLN A 193 9.88 24.02 -0.93
CA GLN A 193 11.31 23.72 -0.69
C GLN A 193 12.27 24.64 -1.46
N THR A 194 11.77 25.47 -2.38
CA THR A 194 12.56 26.45 -3.15
C THR A 194 12.67 27.83 -2.48
N GLN A 195 12.56 27.92 -1.16
CA GLN A 195 12.85 29.14 -0.39
C GLN A 195 14.11 28.96 0.45
#